data_AF-A0A0Q6RUT5-F1
#
_entry.id   AF-A0A0Q6RUT5-F1
#
_cell.length_a   1.000
_cell.length_b   1.000
_cell.length_c   1.000
_cell.angle_alpha   90.00
_cell.angle_beta   90.00
_cell.angle_gamma   90.00
#
_symmetry.space_group_name_H-M   'P 1'
#
loop_
_entity.id
_entity.type
_entity.pdbx_description
1 polymer ?
#
loop_
_entity_poly.entity_id
_entity_poly.type
_entity_poly.pdbx_seq_one_letter_code
_entity_poly.pdbx_strand_id
1 'polypeptide(L)'
;MKNLKLTGDEYDALEFIRRGARSDRVNACVGRNAKRLSGLKLVQYAKSGNLALTAQGTELLFLRRCVQALRALEADPAAPVDEDVVQFLSRKSHIAARAEGGFELTARGRESLADIAAQE
;
A
#
# COMPACT_ATOMS: atom_id res chain seq x y z
N MET A 1 5.72 15.89 -4.80
CA MET A 1 4.91 15.52 -3.62
C MET A 1 5.78 15.63 -2.37
N LYS A 2 5.23 16.08 -1.24
CA LYS A 2 5.98 16.00 0.04
C LYS A 2 6.15 14.52 0.40
N ASN A 3 7.34 14.11 0.81
CA ASN A 3 7.56 12.79 1.40
C ASN A 3 6.83 12.72 2.74
N LEU A 4 5.64 12.15 2.75
CA LEU A 4 4.86 11.92 3.95
C LEU A 4 5.41 10.68 4.64
N LYS A 5 6.06 10.86 5.79
CA LYS A 5 6.42 9.74 6.67
C LYS A 5 5.20 9.36 7.51
N LEU A 6 4.59 8.23 7.15
CA LEU A 6 3.51 7.61 7.92
C LEU A 6 4.04 6.47 8.77
N THR A 7 3.42 6.24 9.92
CA THR A 7 3.67 5.08 10.78
C THR A 7 2.97 3.82 10.23
N GLY A 8 3.31 2.65 10.78
CA GLY A 8 2.62 1.39 10.46
C GLY A 8 1.11 1.50 10.71
N ASP A 9 0.71 1.94 11.90
CA ASP A 9 -0.69 2.19 12.28
C ASP A 9 -1.42 3.12 11.30
N GLU A 10 -0.74 4.14 10.77
CA GLU A 10 -1.33 5.06 9.80
C GLU A 10 -1.57 4.39 8.45
N TYR A 11 -0.63 3.55 7.98
CA TYR A 11 -0.84 2.73 6.79
C TYR A 11 -1.95 1.69 6.99
N ASP A 12 -2.00 1.06 8.15
CA ASP A 12 -3.05 0.10 8.49
C ASP A 12 -4.42 0.78 8.51
N ALA A 13 -4.51 1.99 9.07
CA ALA A 13 -5.74 2.78 9.02
C ALA A 13 -6.18 3.08 7.58
N LEU A 14 -5.26 3.47 6.68
CA LEU A 14 -5.57 3.69 5.27
C LEU A 14 -6.07 2.40 4.59
N GLU A 15 -5.49 1.25 4.89
CA GLU A 15 -5.90 -0.05 4.36
C GLU A 15 -7.28 -0.48 4.88
N PHE A 16 -7.58 -0.24 6.16
CA PHE A 16 -8.93 -0.44 6.71
C PHE A 16 -9.99 0.40 6.00
N ILE A 17 -9.66 1.67 5.71
CA ILE A 17 -10.55 2.57 4.97
C ILE A 17 -10.73 2.09 3.53
N ARG A 18 -9.64 1.67 2.85
CA ARG A 18 -9.69 1.11 1.48
C ARG A 18 -10.65 -0.07 1.37
N ARG A 19 -10.66 -0.94 2.39
CA ARG A 19 -11.53 -2.13 2.45
C ARG A 19 -13.00 -1.81 2.76
N GLY A 20 -13.33 -0.55 3.02
CA GLY A 20 -14.72 -0.11 3.22
C GLY A 20 -15.30 -0.51 4.57
N ALA A 21 -14.50 -0.50 5.65
CA ALA A 21 -15.02 -0.73 6.99
C ALA A 21 -16.18 0.22 7.30
N ARG A 22 -17.37 -0.36 7.59
CA ARG A 22 -18.58 0.40 7.91
C ARG A 22 -18.43 1.09 9.27
N SER A 23 -18.93 2.32 9.36
CA SER A 23 -18.65 3.29 10.44
C SER A 23 -19.19 2.91 11.82
N ASP A 24 -19.86 1.78 11.97
CA ASP A 24 -20.46 1.27 13.20
C ASP A 24 -19.42 0.65 14.15
N ARG A 25 -18.24 0.30 13.64
CA ARG A 25 -17.02 0.10 14.43
C ARG A 25 -15.87 0.81 13.75
N VAL A 26 -15.71 2.11 14.00
CA VAL A 26 -14.42 2.75 13.77
C VAL A 26 -13.40 1.97 14.60
N ASN A 27 -12.59 1.14 13.94
CA ASN A 27 -11.48 0.47 14.59
C ASN A 27 -10.68 1.54 15.33
N ALA A 28 -10.32 1.31 16.60
CA ALA A 28 -9.57 2.27 17.40
C ALA A 28 -8.33 2.81 16.64
N CYS A 29 -7.71 2.01 15.77
CA CYS A 29 -6.65 2.43 14.86
C CYS A 29 -7.10 3.55 13.89
N VAL A 30 -8.23 3.38 13.19
CA VAL A 30 -8.78 4.41 12.29
C VAL A 30 -9.18 5.66 13.08
N GLY A 31 -9.84 5.50 14.23
CA GLY A 31 -10.28 6.62 15.07
C GLY A 31 -9.11 7.49 15.56
N ARG A 32 -8.02 6.87 16.02
CA ARG A 32 -6.81 7.57 16.46
C ARG A 32 -6.11 8.31 15.32
N ASN A 33 -6.12 7.76 14.11
CA ASN A 33 -5.38 8.31 12.97
C ASN A 33 -6.20 9.25 12.06
N ALA A 34 -7.53 9.18 12.10
CA ALA A 34 -8.43 9.88 11.17
C ALA A 34 -8.18 11.40 11.12
N LYS A 35 -7.98 12.05 12.27
CA LYS A 35 -7.72 13.50 12.34
C LYS A 35 -6.44 13.87 11.59
N ARG A 36 -5.35 13.13 11.81
CA ARG A 36 -4.04 13.38 11.17
C ARG A 36 -4.09 13.06 9.68
N LEU A 37 -4.62 11.91 9.30
CA LEU A 37 -4.75 11.50 7.90
C LEU A 37 -5.63 12.48 7.09
N SER A 38 -6.67 13.05 7.71
CA SER A 38 -7.49 14.11 7.10
C SER A 38 -6.71 15.41 6.92
N GLY A 39 -5.92 15.80 7.94
CA GLY A 39 -5.01 16.95 7.84
C GLY A 39 -3.93 16.81 6.76
N LEU A 40 -3.50 15.57 6.49
CA LEU A 40 -2.60 15.22 5.39
C LEU A 40 -3.31 15.06 4.03
N LYS A 41 -4.63 15.23 3.99
CA LYS A 41 -5.48 15.08 2.80
C LYS A 41 -5.42 13.68 2.17
N LEU A 42 -5.15 12.65 2.96
CA LEU A 42 -5.14 11.25 2.49
C LEU A 42 -6.52 10.61 2.59
N VAL A 43 -7.38 11.16 3.44
CA VAL A 43 -8.75 10.67 3.66
C VAL A 43 -9.72 11.85 3.71
N GLN A 44 -10.98 11.58 3.40
CA GLN A 44 -12.07 12.54 3.48
C GLN A 44 -13.37 11.84 3.88
N TYR A 45 -14.31 12.59 4.45
CA TYR A 45 -15.66 12.10 4.66
C TYR A 45 -16.43 12.16 3.36
N ALA A 46 -16.95 11.02 2.91
CA ALA A 46 -17.89 10.95 1.80
C ALA A 46 -19.24 11.57 2.20
N LYS A 47 -20.08 11.89 1.21
CA LYS A 47 -21.45 12.39 1.45
C LYS A 47 -22.30 11.45 2.30
N SER A 48 -21.97 10.16 2.32
CA SER A 48 -22.59 9.13 3.16
C SER A 48 -22.18 9.18 4.63
N GLY A 49 -21.23 10.05 5.02
CA GLY A 49 -20.69 10.13 6.37
C GLY A 49 -19.55 9.13 6.65
N ASN A 50 -19.24 8.24 5.71
CA ASN A 50 -18.13 7.29 5.85
C ASN A 50 -16.79 7.92 5.46
N LEU A 51 -15.71 7.49 6.11
CA LEU A 51 -14.36 7.83 5.68
C LEU A 51 -14.03 7.13 4.36
N ALA A 52 -13.40 7.84 3.43
CA ALA A 52 -12.92 7.32 2.16
C ALA A 52 -11.51 7.87 1.87
N LEU A 53 -10.72 7.11 1.10
CA LEU A 53 -9.43 7.60 0.61
C LEU A 53 -9.64 8.73 -0.41
N THR A 54 -8.77 9.72 -0.38
CA THR A 54 -8.63 10.68 -1.49
C THR A 54 -7.80 10.06 -2.61
N ALA A 55 -7.72 10.70 -3.78
CA ALA A 55 -6.83 10.26 -4.86
C ALA A 55 -5.36 10.14 -4.37
N GLN A 56 -4.89 11.11 -3.59
CA GLN A 56 -3.56 11.10 -3.00
C GLN A 56 -3.38 9.96 -1.99
N GLY A 57 -4.39 9.69 -1.15
CA GLY A 57 -4.38 8.57 -0.22
C GLY A 57 -4.30 7.22 -0.93
N THR A 58 -5.07 7.06 -2.00
CA THR A 58 -5.06 5.86 -2.84
C THR A 58 -3.70 5.64 -3.49
N GLU A 59 -3.11 6.68 -4.10
CA GLU A 59 -1.79 6.58 -4.73
C GLU A 59 -0.70 6.24 -3.71
N LEU A 60 -0.68 6.93 -2.57
CA LEU A 60 0.30 6.69 -1.51
C LEU A 60 0.20 5.26 -0.96
N LEU A 61 -1.02 4.80 -0.65
CA LEU A 61 -1.23 3.44 -0.15
C LEU A 61 -0.88 2.39 -1.21
N PHE A 62 -1.17 2.66 -2.48
CA PHE A 62 -0.82 1.77 -3.58
C PHE A 62 0.70 1.59 -3.71
N LEU A 63 1.48 2.67 -3.60
CA LEU A 63 2.94 2.58 -3.59
C LEU A 63 3.44 1.76 -2.39
N ARG A 64 2.87 1.95 -1.20
CA ARG A 64 3.21 1.12 -0.03
C ARG A 64 2.93 -0.36 -0.28
N ARG A 65 1.78 -0.71 -0.86
CA ARG A 65 1.41 -2.08 -1.24
C ARG A 65 2.40 -2.68 -2.24
N CYS A 66 2.88 -1.89 -3.21
CA CYS A 66 3.92 -2.32 -4.15
C CYS A 66 5.22 -2.69 -3.43
N VAL A 67 5.68 -1.86 -2.49
CA VAL A 67 6.90 -2.14 -1.71
C VAL A 67 6.73 -3.38 -0.84
N GLN A 68 5.58 -3.53 -0.17
CA GLN A 68 5.27 -4.71 0.63
C GLN A 68 5.22 -5.99 -0.22
N ALA A 69 4.67 -5.92 -1.43
CA ALA A 69 4.66 -7.03 -2.36
C ALA A 69 6.07 -7.43 -2.80
N LEU A 70 6.96 -6.46 -3.10
CA LEU A 70 8.36 -6.78 -3.42
C LEU A 70 9.09 -7.47 -2.27
N ARG A 71 8.90 -7.00 -1.03
CA ARG A 71 9.46 -7.65 0.17
C ARG A 71 8.91 -9.06 0.38
N ALA A 72 7.61 -9.22 0.18
CA ALA A 72 6.95 -10.52 0.33
C ALA A 72 7.45 -11.52 -0.72
N LEU A 73 7.55 -11.10 -1.99
CA LEU A 73 8.05 -11.93 -3.09
C LEU A 73 9.55 -12.23 -3.00
N GLU A 74 10.34 -11.35 -2.39
CA GLU A 74 11.75 -11.63 -2.09
C GLU A 74 11.91 -12.74 -1.06
N ALA A 75 11.03 -12.77 -0.04
CA ALA A 75 11.02 -13.79 0.99
C ALA A 75 10.37 -15.11 0.53
N ASP A 76 9.29 -15.02 -0.23
CA ASP A 76 8.52 -16.14 -0.75
C ASP A 76 7.97 -15.80 -2.15
N PRO A 77 8.53 -16.39 -3.23
CA PRO A 77 8.04 -16.19 -4.59
C PRO A 77 6.58 -16.61 -4.83
N ALA A 78 5.97 -17.38 -3.92
CA ALA A 78 4.56 -17.77 -3.97
C ALA A 78 3.65 -16.87 -3.12
N ALA A 79 4.18 -15.80 -2.51
CA ALA A 79 3.41 -14.90 -1.67
C ALA A 79 2.20 -14.31 -2.42
N PRO A 80 1.02 -14.21 -1.76
CA PRO A 80 -0.15 -13.62 -2.38
C PRO A 80 0.05 -12.11 -2.60
N VAL A 81 -0.23 -11.65 -3.82
CA VAL A 81 -0.16 -10.24 -4.20
C VAL A 81 -1.43 -9.85 -4.94
N ASP A 82 -1.96 -8.68 -4.63
CA ASP A 82 -3.16 -8.17 -5.30
C ASP A 82 -2.92 -7.92 -6.81
N GLU A 83 -3.94 -8.18 -7.62
CA GLU A 83 -3.82 -8.15 -9.09
C GLU A 83 -3.38 -6.79 -9.64
N ASP A 84 -3.89 -5.68 -9.07
CA ASP A 84 -3.50 -4.32 -9.47
C ASP A 84 -2.01 -4.04 -9.22
N VAL A 85 -1.46 -4.58 -8.13
CA VAL A 85 -0.05 -4.50 -7.78
C VAL A 85 0.79 -5.36 -8.73
N VAL A 86 0.35 -6.59 -9.02
CA VAL A 86 1.03 -7.48 -10.00
C VAL A 86 1.12 -6.81 -11.36
N GLN A 87 0.02 -6.27 -11.87
CA GLN A 87 -0.03 -5.61 -13.18
C GLN A 87 0.94 -4.42 -13.23
N PHE A 88 0.94 -3.58 -12.20
CA PHE A 88 1.84 -2.43 -12.14
C PHE A 88 3.31 -2.82 -12.06
N LEU A 89 3.67 -3.75 -11.17
CA LEU A 89 5.06 -4.19 -10.98
C LEU A 89 5.58 -4.92 -12.23
N SER A 90 4.75 -5.73 -12.89
CA SER A 90 5.09 -6.42 -14.14
C SER A 90 5.32 -5.42 -15.28
N ARG A 91 4.43 -4.43 -15.44
CA ARG A 91 4.58 -3.37 -16.44
C ARG A 91 5.85 -2.53 -16.23
N LYS A 92 6.30 -2.40 -14.99
CA LYS A 92 7.55 -1.72 -14.63
C LYS A 92 8.77 -2.65 -14.64
N SER A 93 8.59 -3.92 -14.97
CA SER A 93 9.64 -4.94 -15.00
C SER A 93 10.34 -5.16 -13.65
N HIS A 94 9.64 -4.99 -12.53
CA HIS A 94 10.19 -5.32 -11.21
C HIS A 94 10.01 -6.80 -10.86
N ILE A 95 9.01 -7.46 -11.43
CA ILE A 95 8.73 -8.89 -11.23
C ILE A 95 8.57 -9.62 -12.55
N ALA A 96 8.81 -10.93 -12.55
CA ALA A 96 8.57 -11.84 -13.66
C ALA A 96 7.78 -13.06 -13.18
N ALA A 97 6.86 -13.56 -14.01
CA ALA A 97 6.08 -14.74 -13.72
C ALA A 97 6.97 -16.00 -13.76
N ARG A 98 6.74 -16.92 -12.82
CA ARG A 98 7.46 -18.20 -12.75
C ARG A 98 6.62 -19.31 -13.38
N ALA A 99 7.27 -20.31 -13.97
CA ALA A 99 6.59 -21.46 -14.56
C ALA A 99 5.81 -22.29 -13.52
N GLU A 100 6.29 -22.31 -12.28
CA GLU A 100 5.70 -23.01 -11.12
C GLU A 100 4.52 -22.24 -10.49
N GLY A 101 4.19 -21.05 -11.03
CA GLY A 101 3.29 -20.10 -10.39
C GLY A 101 4.01 -19.13 -9.46
N GLY A 102 3.33 -18.02 -9.16
CA GLY A 102 3.92 -16.91 -8.41
C GLY A 102 4.86 -16.05 -9.26
N PHE A 103 5.69 -15.25 -8.57
CA PHE A 103 6.54 -14.24 -9.19
C PHE A 103 7.92 -14.20 -8.54
N GLU A 104 8.94 -13.92 -9.35
CA GLU A 104 10.29 -13.61 -8.86
C GLU A 104 10.63 -12.14 -9.11
N LEU A 105 11.50 -11.57 -8.27
CA LEU A 105 12.04 -10.24 -8.52
C LEU A 105 13.04 -10.29 -9.67
N THR A 106 12.93 -9.33 -10.58
CA THR A 106 13.96 -9.08 -11.59
C THR A 106 15.18 -8.38 -10.95
N ALA A 107 16.26 -8.22 -11.71
CA ALA A 107 17.40 -7.41 -11.26
C ALA A 107 16.96 -5.98 -10.86
N ARG A 108 16.07 -5.37 -11.66
CA ARG A 108 15.49 -4.05 -11.38
C ARG A 108 14.64 -4.05 -10.10
N GLY A 109 13.85 -5.10 -9.89
CA GLY A 109 13.05 -5.29 -8.67
C GLY A 109 13.93 -5.29 -7.41
N ARG A 110 15.02 -6.06 -7.44
CA ARG A 110 16.00 -6.14 -6.35
C ARG A 110 16.71 -4.82 -6.10
N GLU A 111 17.18 -4.16 -7.16
CA GLU A 111 17.82 -2.84 -7.06
C GLU A 111 16.89 -1.80 -6.43
N SER A 112 15.64 -1.71 -6.92
CA SER A 112 14.64 -0.78 -6.37
C SER A 112 14.35 -1.05 -4.90
N LEU A 113 14.33 -2.33 -4.49
CA LEU A 113 14.11 -2.69 -3.10
C LEU A 113 15.30 -2.32 -2.21
N ALA A 114 16.52 -2.50 -2.69
CA ALA A 114 17.74 -2.09 -2.00
C ALA A 114 17.81 -0.56 -1.84
N ASP A 115 17.44 0.21 -2.87
CA ASP A 115 17.39 1.67 -2.80
C ASP A 115 16.37 2.17 -1.76
N ILE A 116 15.21 1.52 -1.68
CA ILE A 116 14.19 1.84 -0.66
C ILE A 116 14.73 1.52 0.74
N ALA A 117 15.37 0.38 0.93
CA ALA A 117 15.95 0.00 2.22
C ALA A 117 17.05 0.97 2.69
N ALA A 118 17.78 1.59 1.77
CA ALA A 118 18.78 2.60 2.10
C ALA A 118 18.19 3.96 2.54
N GLN A 119 16.89 4.19 2.34
CA GLN A 119 16.20 5.45 2.67
C GLN A 119 15.28 5.37 3.89
N GLU A 120 15.02 4.17 4.43
CA GLU A 120 14.24 3.95 5.66
C GLU A 120 15.09 4.20 6.92
#